data_AF-A0A978VFK0-F1
#
_entry.id   AF-A0A978VFK0-F1
#
_cell.length_a   1.000
_cell.length_b   1.000
_cell.length_c   1.000
_cell.angle_alpha   90.00
_cell.angle_beta   90.00
_cell.angle_gamma   90.00
#
_symmetry.space_group_name_H-M   'P 1'
#
loop_
_entity.id
_entity.type
_entity.pdbx_description
1 polymer ?
#
loop_
_entity_poly.entity_id
_entity_poly.type
_entity_poly.pdbx_seq_one_letter_code
_entity_poly.pdbx_strand_id
1 'polypeptide(L)'
;MDTTMVCIFSAASQLGVLETGAYVHGYIEKTIPFPENDVFIGTGLIDMYLKCGCLDSALTIFMRMEEKNVLTWTAMATGLAIHGKGKDALKLFDEMDAYGVKPNSVTFTSLLSACCHGGLIEEGLHFFFFTILFLLLLQSANTYL
;
A
#
# COMPACT_ATOMS: atom_id res chain seq x y z
N MET A 1 -5.35 -8.86 17.29
CA MET A 1 -6.25 -8.83 16.12
C MET A 1 -7.67 -9.08 16.59
N ASP A 2 -8.53 -8.07 16.57
CA ASP A 2 -9.96 -8.31 16.60
C ASP A 2 -10.39 -8.59 15.16
N THR A 3 -10.68 -9.85 14.84
CA THR A 3 -11.04 -10.31 13.48
C THR A 3 -12.24 -9.59 12.91
N THR A 4 -13.09 -9.03 13.78
CA THR A 4 -14.27 -8.26 13.40
C THR A 4 -13.91 -7.00 12.60
N MET A 5 -12.85 -6.28 12.99
CA MET A 5 -12.44 -5.03 12.34
C MET A 5 -11.96 -5.27 10.90
N VAL A 6 -11.18 -6.34 10.68
CA VAL A 6 -10.70 -6.71 9.34
C VAL A 6 -11.85 -7.06 8.41
N CYS A 7 -12.85 -7.81 8.92
CA CYS A 7 -14.04 -8.13 8.15
C CYS A 7 -14.83 -6.87 7.78
N ILE A 8 -14.98 -5.92 8.70
CA ILE A 8 -15.69 -4.67 8.43
C ILE A 8 -14.95 -3.83 7.38
N PHE A 9 -13.63 -3.68 7.51
CA PHE A 9 -12.83 -2.94 6.51
C PHE A 9 -12.90 -3.60 5.14
N SER A 10 -12.76 -4.92 5.06
CA SER A 10 -12.87 -5.65 3.80
C SER A 10 -14.26 -5.48 3.16
N ALA A 11 -15.34 -5.57 3.95
CA ALA A 11 -16.70 -5.37 3.46
C ALA A 11 -16.95 -3.92 3.01
N ALA A 12 -16.56 -2.93 3.81
CA ALA A 12 -16.71 -1.51 3.48
C ALA A 12 -15.91 -1.16 2.21
N SER A 13 -14.70 -1.71 2.10
CA SER A 13 -13.80 -1.59 0.95
C SER A 13 -14.41 -2.15 -0.33
N GLN A 14 -14.94 -3.38 -0.29
CA GLN A 14 -15.55 -4.03 -1.46
C GLN A 14 -16.88 -3.41 -1.88
N LEU A 15 -17.65 -2.89 -0.92
CA LEU A 15 -18.95 -2.27 -1.16
C LEU A 15 -18.86 -0.76 -1.43
N GLY A 16 -17.66 -0.16 -1.27
CA GLY A 16 -17.46 1.29 -1.38
C GLY A 16 -18.21 2.11 -0.32
N VAL A 17 -18.53 1.52 0.84
CA VAL A 17 -19.33 2.16 1.89
C VAL A 17 -18.41 2.89 2.86
N LEU A 18 -17.96 4.08 2.45
CA LEU A 18 -17.06 4.94 3.22
C LEU A 18 -17.61 5.27 4.61
N GLU A 19 -18.91 5.55 4.74
CA GLU A 19 -19.52 5.97 5.99
C GLU A 19 -19.32 4.95 7.11
N THR A 20 -19.56 3.67 6.82
CA THR A 20 -19.37 2.57 7.78
C THR A 20 -17.89 2.42 8.15
N GLY A 21 -16.99 2.45 7.16
CA GLY A 21 -15.55 2.35 7.41
C GLY A 21 -15.03 3.51 8.25
N ALA A 22 -15.45 4.74 7.96
CA ALA A 22 -15.09 5.94 8.68
C ALA A 22 -15.66 5.97 10.10
N TYR A 23 -16.89 5.48 10.30
CA TYR A 23 -17.47 5.32 11.63
C TYR A 23 -16.62 4.39 12.51
N VAL A 24 -16.22 3.24 11.96
CA VAL A 24 -15.37 2.28 12.68
C VAL A 24 -13.97 2.86 12.93
N HIS A 25 -13.39 3.57 11.96
CA HIS A 25 -12.12 4.27 12.17
C HIS A 25 -12.20 5.28 13.33
N GLY A 26 -13.23 6.13 13.36
CA GLY A 26 -13.44 7.08 14.45
C GLY A 26 -13.73 6.41 15.80
N TYR A 27 -14.37 5.24 15.79
CA TYR A 27 -14.54 4.42 17.00
C TYR A 27 -13.20 3.86 17.50
N ILE A 28 -12.35 3.38 16.59
CA ILE A 28 -11.00 2.90 16.92
C ILE A 28 -10.18 4.03 17.53
N GLU A 29 -10.13 5.21 16.90
CA GLU A 29 -9.36 6.36 17.39
C GLU A 29 -9.78 6.81 18.80
N LYS A 30 -11.05 6.62 19.18
CA LYS A 30 -11.60 7.01 20.49
C LYS A 30 -11.43 5.94 21.56
N THR A 31 -11.46 4.67 21.17
CA THR A 31 -11.58 3.54 22.11
C THR A 31 -10.24 2.87 22.36
N ILE A 32 -9.42 2.83 21.32
CA ILE A 32 -8.07 2.31 21.38
C ILE A 32 -7.18 3.55 21.27
N PRO A 33 -6.34 3.88 22.27
CA PRO A 33 -5.26 4.82 22.02
C PRO A 33 -4.49 4.21 20.86
N PHE A 34 -4.67 4.80 19.65
CA PHE A 34 -4.28 4.25 18.35
C PHE A 34 -3.00 3.48 18.59
N PRO A 35 -3.02 2.13 18.62
CA PRO A 35 -1.92 1.41 19.22
C PRO A 35 -0.72 1.88 18.45
N GLU A 36 0.25 2.44 19.17
CA GLU A 36 1.33 3.23 18.59
C GLU A 36 2.03 2.45 17.44
N ASN A 37 1.80 1.13 17.31
CA ASN A 37 2.36 0.30 16.25
C ASN A 37 1.48 -0.85 15.68
N ASP A 38 0.13 -0.81 15.62
CA ASP A 38 -0.59 -1.91 14.90
C ASP A 38 -0.62 -1.69 13.37
N VAL A 39 0.45 -2.17 12.74
CA VAL A 39 0.65 -2.16 11.28
C VAL A 39 -0.51 -2.83 10.52
N PHE A 40 -1.19 -3.81 11.10
CA PHE A 40 -2.28 -4.53 10.43
C PHE A 40 -3.55 -3.68 10.36
N ILE A 41 -3.92 -3.02 11.46
CA ILE A 41 -5.08 -2.13 11.48
C ILE A 41 -4.84 -0.94 10.56
N GLY A 42 -3.67 -0.31 10.64
CA GLY A 42 -3.29 0.80 9.77
C GLY A 42 -3.34 0.42 8.29
N THR A 43 -2.76 -0.73 7.92
CA THR A 43 -2.78 -1.22 6.53
C THR A 43 -4.22 -1.51 6.04
N GLY A 44 -5.07 -2.08 6.89
CA GLY A 44 -6.48 -2.34 6.55
C GLY A 44 -7.30 -1.07 6.34
N LEU A 45 -7.08 -0.05 7.17
CA LEU A 45 -7.70 1.27 6.99
C LEU A 45 -7.24 1.95 5.69
N ILE A 46 -5.94 1.90 5.41
CA ILE A 46 -5.36 2.43 4.16
C ILE A 46 -6.02 1.78 2.95
N ASP A 47 -6.09 0.43 2.89
CA ASP A 47 -6.73 -0.29 1.78
C ASP A 47 -8.21 0.10 1.61
N MET A 48 -8.95 0.19 2.72
CA MET A 48 -10.37 0.56 2.71
C MET A 48 -10.57 1.98 2.17
N TYR A 49 -9.84 2.97 2.70
CA TYR A 49 -9.95 4.37 2.24
C TYR A 49 -9.52 4.52 0.77
N LEU A 50 -8.46 3.85 0.34
CA LEU A 50 -8.02 3.88 -1.06
C LEU A 50 -9.10 3.32 -1.99
N LYS A 51 -9.70 2.17 -1.67
CA LYS A 51 -10.78 1.58 -2.50
C LYS A 51 -12.07 2.40 -2.46
N CYS A 52 -12.31 3.15 -1.39
CA CYS A 52 -13.40 4.14 -1.33
C CYS A 52 -13.05 5.48 -2.02
N GLY A 53 -11.87 5.61 -2.65
CA GLY A 53 -11.45 6.84 -3.34
C GLY A 53 -11.03 7.99 -2.42
N CYS A 54 -10.82 7.74 -1.12
CA CYS A 54 -10.46 8.72 -0.11
C CYS A 54 -8.95 8.72 0.16
N LEU A 55 -8.18 9.17 -0.83
CA LEU A 55 -6.71 9.12 -0.81
C LEU A 55 -6.11 9.91 0.35
N ASP A 56 -6.65 11.09 0.67
CA ASP A 56 -6.10 11.96 1.72
C ASP A 56 -6.18 11.31 3.11
N SER A 57 -7.28 10.60 3.38
CA SER A 57 -7.44 9.84 4.63
C SER A 57 -6.45 8.68 4.70
N ALA A 58 -6.28 7.93 3.61
CA ALA A 58 -5.29 6.86 3.53
C ALA A 58 -3.86 7.39 3.74
N LEU A 59 -3.50 8.48 3.08
CA LEU A 59 -2.19 9.11 3.21
C LEU A 59 -1.95 9.64 4.64
N THR A 60 -2.97 10.24 5.26
CA THR A 60 -2.88 10.71 6.65
C THR A 60 -2.58 9.57 7.61
N ILE A 61 -3.26 8.44 7.46
CA ILE A 61 -3.02 7.24 8.28
C ILE A 61 -1.61 6.71 8.01
N PHE A 62 -1.24 6.56 6.74
CA PHE A 62 0.10 6.12 6.34
C PHE A 62 1.20 6.98 6.98
N MET A 63 1.08 8.30 6.92
CA MET A 63 2.08 9.23 7.50
C MET A 63 2.14 9.16 9.03
N ARG A 64 1.01 8.88 9.70
CA ARG A 64 0.93 8.75 11.17
C ARG A 64 1.46 7.41 11.70
N MET A 65 1.58 6.38 10.88
CA MET A 65 2.09 5.07 11.33
C MET A 65 3.58 5.13 11.64
N GLU A 66 3.99 4.68 12.82
CA GLU A 66 5.41 4.53 13.18
C GLU A 66 6.04 3.33 12.47
N GLU A 67 5.44 2.14 12.62
CA GLU A 67 5.85 0.95 11.87
C GLU A 67 5.11 0.80 10.54
N LYS A 68 5.87 0.49 9.48
CA LYS A 68 5.36 0.18 8.15
C LYS A 68 6.09 -1.02 7.61
N ASN A 69 5.36 -2.03 7.17
CA ASN A 69 5.94 -3.22 6.55
C ASN A 69 5.74 -3.20 5.02
N VAL A 70 6.25 -4.23 4.37
CA VAL A 70 6.14 -4.40 2.90
C VAL A 70 4.70 -4.29 2.40
N LEU A 71 3.71 -4.77 3.17
CA LEU A 71 2.30 -4.72 2.79
C LEU A 71 1.75 -3.31 2.88
N THR A 72 2.09 -2.54 3.92
CA THR A 72 1.66 -1.15 4.10
C THR A 72 2.12 -0.27 2.94
N TRP A 73 3.42 -0.34 2.61
CA TRP A 73 4.00 0.41 1.49
C TRP A 73 3.42 0.00 0.15
N THR A 74 3.29 -1.32 -0.08
CA THR A 74 2.71 -1.86 -1.32
C THR A 74 1.27 -1.39 -1.51
N ALA A 75 0.44 -1.44 -0.45
CA ALA A 75 -0.95 -1.02 -0.51
C ALA A 75 -1.06 0.46 -0.88
N MET A 76 -0.27 1.33 -0.22
CA MET A 76 -0.31 2.77 -0.48
C MET A 76 0.15 3.11 -1.90
N ALA A 77 1.30 2.59 -2.34
CA ALA A 77 1.83 2.86 -3.68
C ALA A 77 0.91 2.32 -4.78
N THR A 78 0.35 1.11 -4.60
CA THR A 78 -0.60 0.53 -5.55
C THR A 78 -1.88 1.34 -5.63
N GLY A 79 -2.42 1.78 -4.49
CA GLY A 79 -3.62 2.62 -4.45
C GLY A 79 -3.43 3.95 -5.17
N LEU A 80 -2.28 4.62 -4.95
CA LEU A 80 -1.94 5.84 -5.69
C LEU A 80 -1.92 5.59 -7.21
N ALA A 81 -1.27 4.51 -7.66
CA ALA A 81 -1.21 4.16 -9.07
C ALA A 81 -2.60 3.87 -9.67
N ILE A 82 -3.47 3.13 -8.95
CA ILE A 82 -4.86 2.87 -9.38
C ILE A 82 -5.64 4.17 -9.59
N HIS A 83 -5.38 5.18 -8.75
CA HIS A 83 -6.02 6.50 -8.84
C HIS A 83 -5.27 7.49 -9.76
N GLY A 84 -4.40 6.99 -10.65
CA GLY A 84 -3.69 7.80 -11.64
C GLY A 84 -2.57 8.67 -11.07
N LYS A 85 -2.17 8.45 -9.82
CA LYS A 85 -1.07 9.17 -9.15
C LYS A 85 0.26 8.43 -9.32
N GLY A 86 0.60 8.09 -10.57
CA GLY A 86 1.78 7.28 -10.89
C GLY A 86 3.10 7.83 -10.35
N LYS A 87 3.33 9.13 -10.48
CA LYS A 87 4.53 9.80 -9.95
C LYS A 87 4.64 9.70 -8.43
N ASP A 88 3.53 9.86 -7.72
CA ASP A 88 3.52 9.73 -6.25
C ASP A 88 3.72 8.26 -5.83
N ALA A 89 3.20 7.31 -6.61
CA ALA A 89 3.45 5.88 -6.41
C ALA A 89 4.93 5.50 -6.59
N LEU A 90 5.60 6.03 -7.62
CA LEU A 90 7.04 5.87 -7.82
C LEU A 90 7.83 6.44 -6.65
N LYS A 91 7.47 7.65 -6.21
CA LYS A 91 8.13 8.28 -5.06
C LYS A 91 8.00 7.44 -3.79
N LEU A 92 6.80 6.92 -3.49
CA LEU A 92 6.61 6.01 -2.35
C LEU A 92 7.40 4.70 -2.51
N PHE A 93 7.51 4.17 -3.72
CA PHE A 93 8.32 2.99 -3.99
C PHE A 93 9.81 3.23 -3.70
N ASP A 94 10.34 4.40 -4.06
CA ASP A 94 11.72 4.76 -3.76
C ASP A 94 11.93 5.01 -2.24
N GLU A 95 10.96 5.68 -1.60
CA GLU A 95 10.97 5.93 -0.15
C GLU A 95 10.89 4.63 0.67
N MET A 96 10.18 3.61 0.16
CA MET A 96 10.09 2.29 0.78
C MET A 96 11.47 1.67 0.99
N ASP A 97 12.36 1.76 -0.01
CA ASP A 97 13.71 1.24 0.10
C ASP A 97 14.59 2.09 1.03
N ALA A 98 14.45 3.41 0.96
CA ALA A 98 15.13 4.34 1.88
C ALA A 98 14.71 4.11 3.34
N TYR A 99 13.49 3.64 3.57
CA TYR A 99 12.97 3.23 4.87
C TYR A 99 13.51 1.86 5.34
N GLY A 100 14.32 1.17 4.51
CA GLY A 100 14.88 -0.14 4.81
C GLY A 100 13.92 -1.30 4.55
N VAL A 101 12.81 -1.07 3.87
CA VAL A 101 11.84 -2.11 3.50
C VAL A 101 12.02 -2.44 2.02
N LYS A 102 12.49 -3.64 1.71
CA LYS A 102 12.70 -4.01 0.30
C LYS A 102 11.38 -4.39 -0.38
N PRO A 103 11.10 -3.87 -1.60
CA PRO A 103 10.00 -4.36 -2.42
C PRO A 103 10.12 -5.87 -2.69
N ASN A 104 9.00 -6.57 -2.75
CA ASN A 104 8.96 -7.99 -3.08
C ASN A 104 8.17 -8.24 -4.38
N SER A 105 8.08 -9.51 -4.80
CA SER A 105 7.35 -9.88 -6.03
C SER A 105 5.89 -9.41 -6.04
N VAL A 106 5.22 -9.39 -4.88
CA VAL A 106 3.85 -8.89 -4.73
C VAL A 106 3.80 -7.38 -4.96
N THR A 107 4.78 -6.62 -4.46
CA THR A 107 4.90 -5.18 -4.71
C THR A 107 4.98 -4.87 -6.22
N PHE A 108 5.90 -5.54 -6.93
CA PHE A 108 6.08 -5.31 -8.37
C PHE A 108 4.85 -5.67 -9.19
N THR A 109 4.30 -6.86 -8.95
CA THR A 109 3.12 -7.34 -9.69
C THR A 109 1.90 -6.44 -9.44
N SER A 110 1.70 -5.97 -8.22
CA SER A 110 0.60 -5.05 -7.88
C SER A 110 0.75 -3.69 -8.55
N LEU A 111 1.95 -3.10 -8.52
CA LEU A 111 2.22 -1.81 -9.15
C LEU A 111 2.11 -1.87 -10.68
N LEU A 112 2.65 -2.91 -11.30
CA LEU A 112 2.52 -3.12 -12.75
C LEU A 112 1.05 -3.27 -13.16
N SER A 113 0.29 -4.08 -12.41
CA SER A 113 -1.15 -4.22 -12.63
C SER A 113 -1.86 -2.87 -12.50
N ALA A 114 -1.60 -2.11 -11.45
CA ALA A 114 -2.18 -0.78 -11.26
C ALA A 114 -1.85 0.18 -12.40
N CYS A 115 -0.60 0.20 -12.88
CA CYS A 115 -0.20 1.02 -14.01
C CYS A 115 -0.91 0.62 -15.30
N CYS A 116 -1.07 -0.68 -15.56
CA CYS A 116 -1.84 -1.19 -16.70
C CYS A 116 -3.31 -0.72 -16.65
N HIS A 117 -3.96 -0.79 -15.48
CA HIS A 117 -5.34 -0.34 -15.32
C HIS A 117 -5.49 1.18 -15.40
N GLY A 118 -4.52 1.93 -14.86
CA GLY A 118 -4.50 3.39 -14.84
C GLY A 118 -3.98 4.05 -16.12
N GLY A 119 -3.49 3.28 -17.10
CA GLY A 119 -2.88 3.81 -18.32
C GLY A 119 -1.55 4.54 -18.09
N LEU A 120 -0.86 4.25 -16.98
CA LEU A 120 0.39 4.88 -16.56
C LEU A 120 1.59 4.21 -17.24
N ILE A 121 1.71 4.39 -18.56
CA ILE A 121 2.69 3.65 -19.38
C ILE A 121 4.13 3.95 -18.95
N GLU A 122 4.48 5.21 -18.71
CA GLU A 122 5.84 5.61 -18.36
C GLU A 122 6.27 5.02 -17.01
N GLU A 123 5.41 5.13 -15.99
CA GLU A 123 5.66 4.58 -14.66
C GLU A 123 5.64 3.05 -14.66
N GLY A 124 4.73 2.44 -15.43
CA GLY A 124 4.69 0.99 -15.62
C GLY A 124 5.99 0.45 -16.24
N LEU A 125 6.53 1.13 -17.24
CA LEU A 125 7.83 0.79 -17.83
C LEU A 125 8.97 0.92 -16.81
N HIS A 126 8.95 1.96 -15.98
CA HIS A 126 9.94 2.13 -14.92
C HIS A 126 9.96 0.94 -13.96
N PHE A 127 8.79 0.53 -13.44
CA PHE A 127 8.68 -0.64 -12.58
C PHE A 127 9.07 -1.94 -13.30
N PHE A 128 8.73 -2.08 -14.58
CA PHE A 128 9.06 -3.26 -15.37
C PHE A 128 10.58 -3.44 -15.52
N PHE A 129 11.29 -2.38 -15.94
CA PHE A 129 12.75 -2.43 -16.07
C PHE A 129 13.45 -2.64 -14.73
N PHE A 130 12.96 -2.00 -13.66
CA PHE A 130 13.47 -2.24 -12.30
C PHE A 130 13.34 -3.71 -11.91
N THR A 131 12.18 -4.33 -12.17
CA THR A 131 11.93 -5.75 -11.87
C THR A 131 12.92 -6.66 -12.60
N ILE A 132 13.19 -6.41 -13.90
CA ILE A 132 14.16 -7.18 -14.68
C ILE A 132 15.57 -7.01 -14.11
N LEU A 133 15.98 -5.77 -13.82
CA LEU A 133 17.31 -5.50 -13.26
C LEU A 133 17.50 -6.23 -11.91
N PHE A 134 16.48 -6.21 -11.05
CA PHE A 134 16.50 -6.93 -9.78
C PHE A 134 16.67 -8.44 -9.98
N LEU A 135 15.97 -9.06 -10.94
CA LEU A 135 16.11 -10.49 -11.24
C LEU A 135 17.51 -10.84 -11.77
N LEU A 136 18.08 -10.00 -12.65
CA LEU A 136 19.43 -10.20 -13.16
C LEU A 136 20.48 -10.11 -12.04
N LEU A 137 20.32 -9.16 -11.12
CA LEU A 137 21.20 -9.03 -9.96
C LEU A 137 21.11 -10.25 -9.04
N LEU A 138 19.91 -10.77 -8.76
CA LEU A 138 19.73 -11.99 -7.96
C LEU A 138 20.38 -13.21 -8.61
N GLN A 139 20.25 -13.36 -9.94
CA GLN A 139 20.91 -14.45 -10.66
C GLN A 139 22.44 -14.34 -10.56
N SER A 140 22.98 -13.14 -10.73
CA SER A 140 24.43 -12.91 -10.62
C SER A 140 24.95 -13.21 -9.22
N ALA A 141 24.21 -12.85 -8.15
CA ALA A 141 24.59 -13.11 -6.78
C ALA A 141 24.59 -14.61 -6.42
N ASN A 142 23.67 -15.40 -6.99
CA ASN A 142 23.58 -16.84 -6.78
C ASN A 142 24.62 -17.66 -7.59
N THR A 143 25.22 -17.10 -8.64
CA THR A 143 26.29 -17.79 -9.39
C THR A 143 27.67 -17.74 -8.72
N TYR A 144 27.83 -16.97 -7.65
CA TYR A 144 29.10 -16.83 -6.91
C TYR A 144 29.06 -17.45 -5.49
N LEU A 145 28.04 -18.28 -5.21
CA LEU A 145 27.91 -19.12 -4.01
C LEU A 145 27.82 -20.59 -4.44
#